data_AF-A0AAN8ET18-F1
#
_entry.id   AF-A0AAN8ET18-F1
#
_cell.length_a   1.000
_cell.length_b   1.000
_cell.length_c   1.000
_cell.angle_alpha   90.00
_cell.angle_beta   90.00
_cell.angle_gamma   90.00
#
_symmetry.space_group_name_H-M   'P 1'
#
loop_
_entity.id
_entity.type
_entity.pdbx_description
1 polymer ?
#
loop_
_entity_poly.entity_id
_entity_poly.type
_entity_poly.pdbx_seq_one_letter_code
_entity_poly.pdbx_strand_id
1 'polypeptide(L)'
;MRFFGRGRKASSQILASSRADEHPRKMIVQNSRLLALPDEILIHVVNYLDLGENPSSPGGLLEARLACSSLKALVDPVVFNSYDILRGEKSERLAILLERDIRRAKWLRSVLVSTKYDDDQGLESFPTYLNEMRNLRRLILETPDCNSKSSEDRVKWVQLQKQYEAIFKHSSVAVPKQDRVLPMLEECTLHFVDDTVSLYPLTKYSSIFLHPTLKSLTLSCACTDMPNKILIDHRQYKHSTALEHVHFEECDFDADSLEILLKFPKALKSLKMSEGTRYSDGLSSRRTRLHGNLNPELLSKALTRSVGSSLETLSVSLGYQRSRGQSINVPGRALELAKLTNLKRLEVSMNTLGLLITRPKCDHGLNRRLPPSLETIRVFTIPMLILRGKPPVPFETCLFKDKAAHGLPNLKHVIYCYEYQAPHGRSSFGLITNRREDAITRLITHSKANVVETNDKNYHIYKNNGIRVTVEMTVTPPGFIPPYLHNEEKPTKSVLWDTNEPTFDALCHEDRANQAARAAMVGDRAASSIGRDEMDVDTNDGGGVGGFVDAQAANQAAGADDADTDDDEETSDDDGEDPLALMHMTPQAQELFELLVMQPGQPFQL
;
A
#
# COMPACT_ATOMS: atom_id res chain seq x y z
N MET A 1 38.09 -50.31 17.20
CA MET A 1 38.99 -50.17 18.37
C MET A 1 38.15 -49.86 19.59
N ARG A 2 38.11 -50.79 20.55
CA ARG A 2 37.50 -50.64 21.88
C ARG A 2 38.50 -49.96 22.80
N PHE A 3 38.07 -49.01 23.63
CA PHE A 3 38.72 -48.74 24.91
C PHE A 3 37.67 -48.50 25.99
N PHE A 4 37.78 -49.30 27.04
CA PHE A 4 37.04 -49.25 28.29
C PHE A 4 37.57 -48.13 29.19
N GLY A 5 36.69 -47.49 29.95
CA GLY A 5 37.08 -46.59 31.05
C GLY A 5 36.02 -46.58 32.16
N ARG A 6 36.25 -47.43 33.18
CA ARG A 6 35.57 -47.47 34.49
C ARG A 6 35.56 -46.05 35.12
N GLY A 7 34.48 -45.56 35.73
CA GLY A 7 33.85 -46.09 36.94
C GLY A 7 34.40 -45.38 38.19
N ARG A 8 33.74 -44.29 38.64
CA ARG A 8 33.85 -43.76 40.01
C ARG A 8 32.47 -43.36 40.51
N LYS A 9 31.97 -44.13 41.47
CA LYS A 9 30.81 -43.79 42.31
C LYS A 9 31.32 -42.81 43.37
N ALA A 10 30.72 -41.62 43.43
CA ALA A 10 30.86 -40.72 44.56
C ALA A 10 29.57 -40.83 45.39
N SER A 11 29.73 -41.34 46.60
CA SER A 11 28.71 -41.35 47.64
C SER A 11 28.58 -39.95 48.23
N SER A 12 27.47 -39.27 47.99
CA SER A 12 27.06 -38.09 48.76
C SER A 12 26.04 -38.53 49.80
N GLN A 13 26.49 -38.60 51.05
CA GLN A 13 25.63 -38.67 52.24
C GLN A 13 24.79 -37.38 52.30
N ILE A 14 23.48 -37.52 52.08
CA ILE A 14 22.51 -36.48 52.37
C ILE A 14 22.21 -36.57 53.87
N LEU A 15 22.71 -35.59 54.62
CA LEU A 15 22.31 -35.34 56.00
C LEU A 15 20.88 -34.78 56.00
N ALA A 16 19.96 -35.60 56.50
CA ALA A 16 18.63 -35.17 56.90
C ALA A 16 18.76 -34.17 58.05
N SER A 17 18.51 -32.89 57.78
CA SER A 17 18.26 -31.88 58.82
C SER A 17 16.76 -31.65 58.88
N SER A 18 16.11 -32.29 59.85
CA SER A 18 14.76 -32.00 60.26
C SER A 18 14.77 -30.68 61.04
N ARG A 19 14.16 -29.64 60.48
CA ARG A 19 13.60 -28.56 61.30
C ARG A 19 12.19 -28.27 60.79
N ALA A 20 11.26 -28.89 61.52
CA ALA A 20 9.86 -28.55 61.52
C ALA A 20 9.71 -27.12 62.05
N ASP A 21 9.29 -26.22 61.17
CA ASP A 21 8.55 -25.00 61.50
C ASP A 21 7.65 -24.68 60.30
N GLU A 22 6.74 -25.63 60.00
CA GLU A 22 5.58 -25.36 59.17
C GLU A 22 4.60 -24.51 59.99
N HIS A 23 4.86 -23.21 60.03
CA HIS A 23 3.77 -22.26 60.27
C HIS A 23 2.79 -22.41 59.11
N PRO A 24 1.50 -22.74 59.36
CA PRO A 24 0.50 -22.62 58.33
C PRO A 24 0.42 -21.14 58.00
N ARG A 25 1.02 -20.73 56.89
CA ARG A 25 0.54 -19.58 56.12
C ARG A 25 -0.88 -19.92 55.73
N LYS A 26 -1.82 -19.76 56.67
CA LYS A 26 -3.23 -19.47 56.40
C LYS A 26 -3.17 -18.25 55.51
N MET A 27 -3.08 -18.51 54.21
CA MET A 27 -3.11 -17.47 53.20
C MET A 27 -4.42 -16.75 53.45
N ILE A 28 -4.30 -15.51 53.88
CA ILE A 28 -5.31 -14.49 53.68
C ILE A 28 -5.38 -14.32 52.16
N VAL A 29 -5.95 -15.29 51.45
CA VAL A 29 -6.56 -15.03 50.15
C VAL A 29 -7.85 -14.33 50.51
N GLN A 30 -7.72 -13.02 50.79
CA GLN A 30 -8.87 -12.14 50.86
C GLN A 30 -9.68 -12.34 49.60
N ASN A 31 -10.98 -12.53 49.79
CA ASN A 31 -12.01 -12.81 48.80
C ASN A 31 -12.08 -11.73 47.71
N SER A 32 -11.07 -11.63 46.84
CA SER A 32 -11.17 -10.84 45.63
C SER A 32 -12.21 -11.50 44.75
N ARG A 33 -13.42 -10.92 44.75
CA ARG A 33 -14.52 -11.36 43.88
C ARG A 33 -14.12 -11.32 42.41
N LEU A 34 -13.18 -10.42 42.06
CA LEU A 34 -12.61 -10.34 40.71
C LEU A 34 -11.75 -11.56 40.40
N LEU A 35 -10.78 -11.91 41.26
CA LEU A 35 -9.90 -13.08 41.03
C LEU A 35 -10.63 -14.43 41.20
N ALA A 36 -11.88 -14.41 41.66
CA ALA A 36 -12.76 -15.58 41.69
C ALA A 36 -13.49 -15.81 40.35
N LEU A 37 -13.41 -14.89 39.39
CA LEU A 37 -13.97 -15.07 38.05
C LEU A 37 -13.14 -16.09 37.25
N PRO A 38 -13.76 -16.81 36.29
CA PRO A 38 -13.03 -17.66 35.35
C PRO A 38 -11.97 -16.89 34.56
N ASP A 39 -10.86 -17.56 34.23
CA ASP A 39 -9.74 -16.96 33.50
C ASP A 39 -10.19 -16.34 32.17
N GLU A 40 -11.17 -16.93 31.48
CA GLU A 40 -11.72 -16.39 30.24
C GLU A 40 -12.32 -14.99 30.43
N ILE A 41 -13.05 -14.79 31.54
CA ILE A 41 -13.64 -13.49 31.88
C ILE A 41 -12.55 -12.50 32.29
N LEU A 42 -11.55 -12.94 33.05
CA LEU A 42 -10.42 -12.11 33.42
C LEU A 42 -9.60 -11.67 32.22
N ILE A 43 -9.38 -12.55 31.23
CA ILE A 43 -8.72 -12.21 29.97
C ILE A 43 -9.52 -11.13 29.23
N HIS A 44 -10.85 -11.25 29.19
CA HIS A 44 -11.69 -10.19 28.62
C HIS A 44 -11.50 -8.87 29.36
N VAL A 45 -11.54 -8.85 30.69
CA VAL A 45 -11.29 -7.64 31.50
C VAL A 45 -9.92 -7.05 31.20
N VAL A 46 -8.87 -7.88 31.19
CA VAL A 46 -7.48 -7.47 30.89
C VAL A 46 -7.38 -6.85 29.49
N ASN A 47 -8.08 -7.40 28.49
CA ASN A 47 -8.07 -6.84 27.13
C ASN A 47 -8.75 -5.45 27.02
N TYR A 48 -9.53 -5.02 28.01
CA TYR A 48 -10.09 -3.67 28.09
C TYR A 48 -9.23 -2.70 28.89
N LEU A 49 -8.20 -3.18 29.58
CA LEU A 49 -7.27 -2.31 30.29
C LEU A 49 -6.34 -1.63 29.28
N ASP A 50 -6.10 -0.34 29.48
CA ASP A 50 -5.21 0.43 28.64
C ASP A 50 -3.74 0.10 28.95
N LEU A 51 -2.91 0.23 27.93
CA LEU A 51 -1.45 0.19 28.09
C LEU A 51 -0.92 1.52 28.66
N GLY A 52 -1.77 2.55 28.73
CA GLY A 52 -1.45 3.91 29.16
C GLY A 52 -0.79 4.68 28.03
N GLU A 53 -1.54 5.50 27.29
CA GLU A 53 -0.93 6.37 26.26
C GLU A 53 -0.14 7.52 26.90
N ASN A 54 -0.54 7.91 28.11
CA ASN A 54 0.06 9.02 28.83
C ASN A 54 1.30 8.56 29.62
N PRO A 55 2.50 9.12 29.34
CA PRO A 55 3.72 8.78 30.09
C PRO A 55 3.64 9.13 31.60
N SER A 56 2.65 9.93 32.00
CA SER A 56 2.44 10.36 33.38
C SER A 56 1.60 9.40 34.22
N SER A 57 0.93 8.41 33.59
CA SER A 57 0.09 7.44 34.29
C SER A 57 0.49 6.03 33.86
N PRO A 58 0.82 5.12 34.79
CA PRO A 58 0.96 3.71 34.44
C PRO A 58 -0.37 3.22 33.88
N GLY A 59 -0.37 2.60 32.69
CA GLY A 59 -1.58 2.04 32.12
C GLY A 59 -2.17 0.94 33.00
N GLY A 60 -3.48 0.74 32.93
CA GLY A 60 -4.20 -0.25 33.74
C GLY A 60 -3.63 -1.67 33.63
N LEU A 61 -3.04 -2.04 32.48
CA LEU A 61 -2.37 -3.34 32.31
C LEU A 61 -1.14 -3.48 33.20
N LEU A 62 -0.34 -2.42 33.31
CA LEU A 62 0.85 -2.42 34.13
C LEU A 62 0.48 -2.51 35.62
N GLU A 63 -0.53 -1.75 36.04
CA GLU A 63 -1.04 -1.80 37.40
C GLU A 63 -1.61 -3.18 37.75
N ALA A 64 -2.42 -3.76 36.85
CA ALA A 64 -2.98 -5.10 37.03
C ALA A 64 -1.89 -6.16 37.15
N ARG A 65 -0.82 -6.03 36.36
CA ARG A 65 0.33 -6.93 36.43
C ARG A 65 1.08 -6.84 37.76
N LEU A 66 1.24 -5.63 38.29
CA LEU A 66 1.94 -5.39 39.55
C LEU A 66 1.09 -5.82 40.76
N ALA A 67 -0.23 -5.85 40.63
CA ALA A 67 -1.15 -6.17 41.72
C ALA A 67 -0.98 -7.60 42.27
N CYS A 68 -0.89 -8.63 41.41
CA CYS A 68 -0.67 -10.01 41.87
C CYS A 68 -0.13 -10.95 40.77
N SER A 69 0.38 -12.12 41.19
CA SER A 69 0.94 -13.14 40.28
C SER A 69 -0.09 -13.75 39.32
N SER A 70 -1.35 -13.87 39.73
CA SER A 70 -2.43 -14.38 38.87
C SER A 70 -2.72 -13.41 37.73
N LEU A 71 -2.91 -12.12 38.03
CA LEU A 71 -3.10 -11.11 37.00
C LEU A 71 -1.86 -10.96 36.12
N LYS A 72 -0.65 -11.04 36.69
CA LYS A 72 0.58 -11.08 35.90
C LYS A 72 0.57 -12.18 34.83
N ALA A 73 0.13 -13.39 35.16
CA ALA A 73 0.07 -14.50 34.21
C ALA A 73 -0.94 -14.27 33.07
N LEU A 74 -2.01 -13.52 33.32
CA LEU A 74 -3.03 -13.16 32.34
C LEU A 74 -2.64 -11.94 31.50
N VAL A 75 -1.96 -10.97 32.10
CA VAL A 75 -1.51 -9.72 31.46
C VAL A 75 -0.30 -9.95 30.56
N ASP A 76 0.68 -10.76 31.00
CA ASP A 76 1.93 -10.96 30.26
C ASP A 76 1.69 -11.35 28.77
N PRO A 77 0.81 -12.32 28.42
CA PRO A 77 0.52 -12.63 27.02
C PRO A 77 -0.09 -11.47 26.22
N VAL A 78 -0.88 -10.61 26.86
CA VAL A 78 -1.53 -9.45 26.23
C VAL A 78 -0.50 -8.38 25.93
N VAL A 79 0.39 -8.07 26.88
CA VAL A 79 1.43 -7.04 26.68
C VAL A 79 2.46 -7.47 25.64
N PHE A 80 2.85 -8.75 25.62
CA PHE A 80 3.79 -9.27 24.62
C PHE A 80 3.12 -9.66 23.30
N ASN A 81 1.85 -9.34 23.07
CA ASN A 81 1.14 -9.74 21.84
C ASN A 81 1.69 -9.02 20.60
N SER A 82 1.94 -7.72 20.72
CA SER A 82 2.56 -6.89 19.68
C SER A 82 3.77 -6.17 20.26
N TYR A 83 4.85 -6.08 19.48
CA TYR A 83 6.06 -5.39 19.93
C TYR A 83 6.73 -4.62 18.80
N ASP A 84 6.91 -3.33 19.00
CA ASP A 84 7.48 -2.42 18.01
C ASP A 84 8.91 -2.04 18.41
N ILE A 85 9.86 -2.38 17.55
CA ILE A 85 11.29 -2.13 17.69
C ILE A 85 11.62 -0.90 16.84
N LEU A 86 11.54 0.28 17.47
CA LEU A 86 11.79 1.56 16.82
C LEU A 86 13.21 2.10 17.03
N ARG A 87 13.96 1.42 17.90
CA ARG A 87 15.33 1.73 18.31
C ARG A 87 16.07 0.42 18.56
N GLY A 88 17.37 0.40 18.33
CA GLY A 88 18.20 -0.77 18.57
C GLY A 88 18.23 -1.15 20.05
N GLU A 89 18.21 -0.17 20.96
CA GLU A 89 18.13 -0.41 22.40
C GLU A 89 16.87 -1.21 22.79
N LYS A 90 15.71 -0.94 22.15
CA LYS A 90 14.48 -1.70 22.39
C LYS A 90 14.62 -3.17 21.97
N SER A 91 15.37 -3.44 20.91
CA SER A 91 15.68 -4.81 20.49
C SER A 91 16.52 -5.54 21.54
N GLU A 92 17.55 -4.88 22.07
CA GLU A 92 18.38 -5.47 23.12
C GLU A 92 17.57 -5.72 24.41
N ARG A 93 16.72 -4.78 24.81
CA ARG A 93 15.80 -4.97 25.94
C ARG A 93 14.85 -6.15 25.69
N LEU A 94 14.25 -6.25 24.52
CA LEU A 94 13.43 -7.41 24.15
C LEU A 94 14.24 -8.71 24.26
N ALA A 95 15.45 -8.74 23.71
CA ALA A 95 16.34 -9.90 23.78
C ALA A 95 16.57 -10.34 25.23
N ILE A 96 16.88 -9.41 26.15
CA ILE A 96 17.05 -9.72 27.58
C ILE A 96 15.74 -10.23 28.20
N LEU A 97 14.60 -9.67 27.83
CA LEU A 97 13.29 -10.13 28.30
C LEU A 97 12.96 -11.55 27.82
N LEU A 98 13.33 -11.90 26.59
CA LEU A 98 13.14 -13.22 26.00
C LEU A 98 14.15 -14.24 26.56
N GLU A 99 15.38 -13.82 26.83
CA GLU A 99 16.40 -14.66 27.47
C GLU A 99 15.96 -15.07 28.89
N ARG A 100 15.40 -14.13 29.65
CA ARG A 100 14.87 -14.38 31.00
C ARG A 100 13.68 -15.34 31.02
N ASP A 101 12.80 -15.26 30.02
CA ASP A 101 11.67 -16.18 29.89
C ASP A 101 11.29 -16.38 28.41
N ILE A 102 11.83 -17.44 27.81
CA ILE A 102 11.62 -17.73 26.38
C ILE A 102 10.16 -18.02 26.03
N ARG A 103 9.28 -18.30 27.00
CA ARG A 103 7.85 -18.47 26.74
C ARG A 103 7.22 -17.20 26.19
N ARG A 104 7.78 -16.02 26.50
CA ARG A 104 7.36 -14.72 25.95
C ARG A 104 7.45 -14.66 24.43
N ALA A 105 8.43 -15.34 23.83
CA ALA A 105 8.53 -15.41 22.37
C ALA A 105 7.28 -16.06 21.74
N LYS A 106 6.62 -16.98 22.45
CA LYS A 106 5.39 -17.63 21.99
C LYS A 106 4.15 -16.74 22.16
N TRP A 107 4.23 -15.64 22.89
CA TRP A 107 3.11 -14.70 23.02
C TRP A 107 3.09 -13.66 21.90
N LEU A 108 4.26 -13.37 21.32
CA LEU A 108 4.39 -12.46 20.17
C LEU A 108 3.58 -12.97 18.96
N ARG A 109 2.70 -12.10 18.47
CA ARG A 109 1.87 -12.29 17.26
C ARG A 109 2.20 -11.27 16.19
N SER A 110 2.61 -10.07 16.56
CA SER A 110 3.00 -9.01 15.64
C SER A 110 4.33 -8.41 16.08
N VAL A 111 5.28 -8.31 15.17
CA VAL A 111 6.53 -7.59 15.39
C VAL A 111 6.79 -6.63 14.24
N LEU A 112 7.09 -5.39 14.60
CA LEU A 112 7.59 -4.36 13.71
C LEU A 112 9.04 -4.06 14.08
N VAL A 113 9.92 -4.05 13.09
CA VAL A 113 11.28 -3.50 13.21
C VAL A 113 11.38 -2.35 12.23
N SER A 114 11.45 -1.14 12.75
CA SER A 114 11.57 0.09 11.95
C SER A 114 12.35 1.11 12.74
N THR A 115 13.67 0.99 12.69
CA THR A 115 14.56 1.90 13.41
C THR A 115 14.96 3.06 12.54
N LYS A 116 15.29 4.18 13.16
CA LYS A 116 15.97 5.27 12.46
C LYS A 116 17.40 4.89 12.15
N TYR A 117 17.97 5.57 11.16
CA TYR A 117 19.41 5.47 10.91
C TYR A 117 20.20 5.92 12.16
N ASP A 118 21.36 5.31 12.41
CA ASP A 118 22.20 5.46 13.63
C ASP A 118 21.58 4.94 14.94
N ASP A 119 20.32 4.49 14.93
CA ASP A 119 19.62 3.92 16.10
C ASP A 119 19.41 2.40 15.92
N ASP A 120 20.40 1.74 15.33
CA ASP A 120 20.36 0.31 14.96
C ASP A 120 21.18 -0.58 15.93
N GLN A 121 21.90 0.02 16.88
CA GLN A 121 22.75 -0.71 17.83
C GLN A 121 21.92 -1.64 18.73
N GLY A 122 22.18 -2.94 18.69
CA GLY A 122 21.44 -3.96 19.46
C GLY A 122 20.43 -4.76 18.64
N LEU A 123 20.14 -4.35 17.39
CA LEU A 123 19.27 -5.11 16.48
C LEU A 123 19.82 -6.49 16.11
N GLU A 124 21.14 -6.67 16.12
CA GLU A 124 21.81 -7.93 15.84
C GLU A 124 21.43 -9.07 16.80
N SER A 125 20.90 -8.74 17.97
CA SER A 125 20.43 -9.71 18.97
C SER A 125 19.08 -10.34 18.62
N PHE A 126 18.21 -9.60 17.90
CA PHE A 126 16.82 -9.99 17.66
C PHE A 126 16.63 -11.24 16.80
N PRO A 127 17.35 -11.45 15.67
CA PRO A 127 17.13 -12.63 14.81
C PRO A 127 17.27 -13.97 15.54
N THR A 128 18.11 -14.03 16.57
CA THR A 128 18.29 -15.23 17.41
C THR A 128 16.98 -15.72 18.01
N TYR A 129 16.12 -14.79 18.45
CA TYR A 129 14.86 -15.10 19.13
C TYR A 129 13.67 -15.23 18.19
N LEU A 130 13.76 -14.68 16.98
CA LEU A 130 12.68 -14.74 15.99
C LEU A 130 12.29 -16.19 15.65
N ASN A 131 13.25 -17.13 15.66
CA ASN A 131 12.99 -18.56 15.47
C ASN A 131 12.08 -19.18 16.54
N GLU A 132 12.06 -18.60 17.75
CA GLU A 132 11.26 -19.07 18.88
C GLU A 132 9.83 -18.51 18.87
N MET A 133 9.56 -17.54 18.00
CA MET A 133 8.24 -16.90 17.84
C MET A 133 7.29 -17.77 17.01
N ARG A 134 7.01 -18.98 17.50
CA ARG A 134 6.20 -20.01 16.80
C ARG A 134 4.76 -19.56 16.48
N ASN A 135 4.35 -18.48 17.11
CA ASN A 135 3.01 -17.95 17.15
C ASN A 135 2.88 -16.61 16.41
N LEU A 136 3.98 -16.10 15.86
CA LEU A 136 4.05 -14.87 15.08
C LEU A 136 3.19 -14.99 13.83
N ARG A 137 2.33 -13.99 13.60
CA ARG A 137 1.42 -13.89 12.45
C ARG A 137 1.78 -12.75 11.53
N ARG A 138 2.27 -11.62 12.06
CA ARG A 138 2.68 -10.44 11.31
C ARG A 138 4.14 -10.10 11.63
N LEU A 139 4.94 -9.92 10.58
CA LEU A 139 6.32 -9.47 10.67
C LEU A 139 6.56 -8.32 9.69
N ILE A 140 7.03 -7.18 10.18
CA ILE A 140 7.42 -6.05 9.36
C ILE A 140 8.88 -5.74 9.65
N LEU A 141 9.73 -5.82 8.62
CA LEU A 141 11.16 -5.51 8.68
C LEU A 141 11.43 -4.35 7.72
N GLU A 142 11.49 -3.16 8.29
CA GLU A 142 11.81 -1.91 7.61
C GLU A 142 13.25 -1.53 7.88
N THR A 143 14.05 -1.41 6.83
CA THR A 143 15.40 -0.88 6.91
C THR A 143 15.36 0.66 7.01
N PRO A 144 16.16 1.28 7.88
CA PRO A 144 16.32 2.73 7.93
C PRO A 144 16.79 3.27 6.59
N ASP A 145 16.08 4.28 6.10
CA ASP A 145 16.41 5.20 5.01
C ASP A 145 17.37 4.65 3.93
N CYS A 146 16.79 4.03 2.90
CA CYS A 146 17.52 3.51 1.75
C CYS A 146 18.08 4.61 0.81
N ASN A 147 17.75 5.89 1.03
CA ASN A 147 17.92 6.95 0.03
C ASN A 147 18.89 8.08 0.42
N SER A 148 19.31 8.23 1.67
CA SER A 148 20.06 9.44 2.09
C SER A 148 21.58 9.27 2.29
N LYS A 149 22.11 8.05 2.43
CA LYS A 149 23.49 7.84 2.90
C LYS A 149 24.35 6.89 2.07
N SER A 150 25.64 6.89 2.38
CA SER A 150 26.70 6.13 1.69
C SER A 150 26.47 4.61 1.75
N SER A 151 27.20 3.86 0.94
CA SER A 151 27.16 2.39 0.94
C SER A 151 27.70 1.76 2.24
N GLU A 152 28.73 2.35 2.82
CA GLU A 152 29.43 1.84 4.01
C GLU A 152 28.51 1.77 5.24
N ASP A 153 27.64 2.76 5.35
CA ASP A 153 26.61 2.94 6.37
C ASP A 153 25.56 1.80 6.39
N ARG A 154 25.42 1.06 5.28
CA ARG A 154 24.39 0.02 5.08
C ARG A 154 24.87 -1.39 5.43
N VAL A 155 26.18 -1.57 5.64
CA VAL A 155 26.80 -2.90 5.78
C VAL A 155 26.21 -3.69 6.94
N LYS A 156 25.93 -3.04 8.08
CA LYS A 156 25.30 -3.68 9.25
C LYS A 156 23.92 -4.25 8.91
N TRP A 157 23.09 -3.49 8.21
CA TRP A 157 21.78 -3.92 7.75
C TRP A 157 21.85 -5.08 6.76
N VAL A 158 22.80 -5.04 5.83
CA VAL A 158 23.02 -6.16 4.91
C VAL A 158 23.40 -7.44 5.66
N GLN A 159 24.19 -7.34 6.74
CA GLN A 159 24.51 -8.49 7.60
C GLN A 159 23.27 -8.99 8.36
N LEU A 160 22.46 -8.08 8.90
CA LEU A 160 21.22 -8.42 9.60
C LEU A 160 20.22 -9.12 8.67
N GLN A 161 20.07 -8.62 7.44
CA GLN A 161 19.27 -9.26 6.39
C GLN A 161 19.72 -10.71 6.13
N LYS A 162 21.02 -10.99 6.02
CA LYS A 162 21.49 -12.37 5.84
C LYS A 162 21.04 -13.32 6.96
N GLN A 163 20.85 -12.82 8.18
CA GLN A 163 20.30 -13.64 9.27
C GLN A 163 18.81 -13.91 9.06
N TYR A 164 18.02 -12.91 8.68
CA TYR A 164 16.59 -13.10 8.33
C TYR A 164 16.40 -14.04 7.13
N GLU A 165 17.28 -13.98 6.12
CA GLU A 165 17.30 -14.91 4.99
C GLU A 165 17.33 -16.37 5.47
N ALA A 166 18.23 -16.68 6.41
CA ALA A 166 18.35 -18.01 6.97
C ALA A 166 17.06 -18.45 7.68
N ILE A 167 16.41 -17.55 8.42
CA ILE A 167 15.12 -17.81 9.09
C ILE A 167 14.05 -18.14 8.06
N PHE A 168 13.93 -17.35 7.00
CA PHE A 168 12.93 -17.60 5.96
C PHE A 168 13.18 -18.91 5.20
N LYS A 169 14.45 -19.26 4.97
CA LYS A 169 14.80 -20.58 4.44
C LYS A 169 14.28 -21.71 5.34
N HIS A 170 14.44 -21.58 6.66
CA HIS A 170 13.96 -22.57 7.64
C HIS A 170 12.43 -22.57 7.82
N SER A 171 11.73 -21.49 7.45
CA SER A 171 10.27 -21.40 7.51
C SER A 171 9.54 -21.99 6.30
N SER A 172 10.27 -22.26 5.21
CA SER A 172 9.71 -22.67 3.93
C SER A 172 9.12 -24.10 3.91
N VAL A 173 8.26 -24.40 2.93
CA VAL A 173 7.72 -25.75 2.69
C VAL A 173 8.81 -26.78 2.40
N ALA A 174 10.01 -26.36 1.99
CA ALA A 174 11.13 -27.25 1.72
C ALA A 174 11.71 -27.89 2.99
N VAL A 175 11.41 -27.34 4.16
CA VAL A 175 11.81 -27.89 5.46
C VAL A 175 10.71 -28.80 6.02
N PRO A 176 11.03 -29.91 6.72
CA PRO A 176 10.03 -30.75 7.38
C PRO A 176 9.18 -29.96 8.39
N LYS A 177 7.89 -30.28 8.50
CA LYS A 177 6.92 -29.51 9.30
C LYS A 177 7.35 -29.32 10.77
N GLN A 178 7.97 -30.32 11.37
CA GLN A 178 8.44 -30.28 12.76
C GLN A 178 9.62 -29.33 12.99
N ASP A 179 10.43 -29.07 11.96
CA ASP A 179 11.64 -28.26 12.04
C ASP A 179 11.40 -26.80 11.58
N ARG A 180 10.23 -26.53 10.98
CA ARG A 180 9.89 -25.20 10.45
C ARG A 180 9.77 -24.14 11.53
N VAL A 181 10.48 -23.03 11.34
CA VAL A 181 10.30 -21.81 12.15
C VAL A 181 9.13 -20.99 11.60
N LEU A 182 8.59 -20.10 12.44
CA LEU A 182 7.48 -19.19 12.09
C LEU A 182 6.23 -19.87 11.46
N PRO A 183 5.77 -21.04 11.96
CA PRO A 183 4.72 -21.83 11.29
C PRO A 183 3.36 -21.12 11.17
N MET A 184 3.15 -20.02 11.90
CA MET A 184 1.90 -19.25 11.93
C MET A 184 2.00 -17.91 11.20
N LEU A 185 3.10 -17.61 10.50
CA LEU A 185 3.28 -16.32 9.83
C LEU A 185 2.33 -16.19 8.64
N GLU A 186 1.45 -15.19 8.68
CA GLU A 186 0.42 -14.92 7.68
C GLU A 186 0.71 -13.66 6.86
N GLU A 187 1.39 -12.67 7.45
CA GLU A 187 1.70 -11.39 6.82
C GLU A 187 3.18 -11.02 7.02
N CYS A 188 3.86 -10.65 5.94
CA CYS A 188 5.26 -10.26 5.98
C CYS A 188 5.50 -9.03 5.11
N THR A 189 6.17 -8.01 5.65
CA THR A 189 6.65 -6.84 4.91
C THR A 189 8.16 -6.74 5.05
N LEU A 190 8.87 -6.73 3.93
CA LEU A 190 10.33 -6.65 3.87
C LEU A 190 10.74 -5.45 3.03
N HIS A 191 11.42 -4.49 3.63
CA HIS A 191 12.12 -3.43 2.93
C HIS A 191 13.59 -3.83 2.84
N PHE A 192 14.13 -3.93 1.62
CA PHE A 192 15.51 -4.32 1.44
C PHE A 192 16.45 -3.13 1.21
N VAL A 193 17.68 -3.28 1.68
CA VAL A 193 18.80 -2.39 1.36
C VAL A 193 19.98 -3.23 0.87
N ASP A 194 20.68 -2.75 -0.14
CA ASP A 194 21.94 -3.33 -0.63
C ASP A 194 23.13 -2.40 -0.31
N ASP A 195 24.32 -2.97 -0.20
CA ASP A 195 25.56 -2.25 0.13
C ASP A 195 26.22 -1.62 -1.10
N THR A 196 25.92 -2.06 -2.31
CA THR A 196 26.62 -1.64 -3.53
C THR A 196 25.68 -1.21 -4.64
N VAL A 197 24.52 -1.84 -4.73
CA VAL A 197 23.49 -1.57 -5.73
C VAL A 197 22.34 -0.80 -5.08
N SER A 198 21.50 -0.14 -5.87
CA SER A 198 20.27 0.48 -5.40
C SER A 198 19.19 -0.54 -4.97
N LEU A 199 19.30 -1.80 -5.39
CA LEU A 199 18.29 -2.85 -5.17
C LEU A 199 18.93 -4.15 -4.70
N TYR A 200 18.24 -4.84 -3.81
CA TYR A 200 18.73 -6.08 -3.21
C TYR A 200 18.39 -7.31 -4.07
N PRO A 201 19.34 -8.22 -4.34
CA PRO A 201 19.10 -9.40 -5.16
C PRO A 201 18.23 -10.45 -4.43
N LEU A 202 16.99 -10.62 -4.89
CA LEU A 202 15.97 -11.49 -4.27
C LEU A 202 16.27 -12.98 -4.38
N THR A 203 17.24 -13.39 -5.21
CA THR A 203 17.65 -14.80 -5.38
C THR A 203 17.88 -15.52 -4.04
N LYS A 204 18.39 -14.80 -3.05
CA LYS A 204 18.64 -15.25 -1.68
C LYS A 204 17.38 -15.39 -0.81
N TYR A 205 16.43 -14.49 -0.97
CA TYR A 205 15.20 -14.42 -0.18
C TYR A 205 14.00 -15.14 -0.78
N SER A 206 14.16 -15.72 -1.97
CA SER A 206 13.12 -16.44 -2.71
C SER A 206 12.35 -17.50 -1.90
N SER A 207 12.95 -18.05 -0.84
CA SER A 207 12.31 -18.98 0.09
C SER A 207 11.09 -18.41 0.81
N ILE A 208 10.94 -17.08 0.92
CA ILE A 208 9.74 -16.47 1.52
C ILE A 208 8.47 -16.79 0.73
N PHE A 209 8.56 -16.89 -0.60
CA PHE A 209 7.43 -17.27 -1.45
C PHE A 209 7.00 -18.72 -1.25
N LEU A 210 7.86 -19.52 -0.61
CA LEU A 210 7.62 -20.91 -0.24
C LEU A 210 7.09 -21.05 1.20
N HIS A 211 6.73 -19.96 1.88
CA HIS A 211 6.16 -20.04 3.21
C HIS A 211 4.76 -20.71 3.20
N PRO A 212 4.50 -21.73 4.04
CA PRO A 212 3.29 -22.54 3.94
C PRO A 212 2.00 -21.80 4.33
N THR A 213 2.09 -20.85 5.27
CA THR A 213 0.93 -20.16 5.87
C THR A 213 0.85 -18.67 5.52
N LEU A 214 1.84 -18.16 4.76
CA LEU A 214 1.91 -16.75 4.40
C LEU A 214 0.83 -16.44 3.38
N LYS A 215 -0.03 -15.47 3.67
CA LYS A 215 -1.16 -15.01 2.84
C LYS A 215 -0.86 -13.67 2.19
N SER A 216 -0.09 -12.80 2.84
CA SER A 216 0.26 -11.47 2.34
C SER A 216 1.77 -11.23 2.41
N LEU A 217 2.36 -10.78 1.30
CA LEU A 217 3.77 -10.44 1.20
C LEU A 217 3.94 -9.07 0.54
N THR A 218 4.61 -8.15 1.24
CA THR A 218 5.09 -6.89 0.66
C THR A 218 6.61 -6.91 0.61
N LEU A 219 7.18 -6.67 -0.56
CA LEU A 219 8.62 -6.52 -0.76
C LEU A 219 8.90 -5.13 -1.32
N SER A 220 9.95 -4.49 -0.82
CA SER A 220 10.41 -3.21 -1.33
C SER A 220 11.89 -3.21 -1.69
N CYS A 221 12.28 -2.48 -2.73
CA CYS A 221 13.68 -2.29 -3.13
C CYS A 221 14.45 -3.59 -3.44
N ALA A 222 13.79 -4.54 -4.10
CA ALA A 222 14.34 -5.84 -4.49
C ALA A 222 14.51 -5.96 -6.01
N CYS A 223 15.43 -6.81 -6.48
CA CYS A 223 15.55 -7.14 -7.90
C CYS A 223 15.80 -8.63 -8.15
N THR A 224 15.49 -9.10 -9.37
CA THR A 224 15.90 -10.44 -9.86
C THR A 224 16.97 -10.38 -10.95
N ASP A 225 17.43 -9.18 -11.29
CA ASP A 225 18.21 -8.85 -12.49
C ASP A 225 19.69 -9.27 -12.47
N MET A 226 20.01 -10.36 -11.76
CA MET A 226 21.35 -10.96 -11.79
C MET A 226 21.39 -12.06 -12.87
N PRO A 227 21.98 -11.80 -14.06
CA PRO A 227 22.11 -12.82 -15.08
C PRO A 227 22.85 -14.04 -14.51
N ASN A 228 22.29 -15.23 -14.72
CA ASN A 228 22.81 -16.55 -14.31
C ASN A 228 22.43 -17.06 -12.90
N LYS A 229 21.56 -16.37 -12.14
CA LYS A 229 20.96 -16.96 -10.93
C LYS A 229 19.44 -16.94 -11.04
N ILE A 230 18.92 -17.80 -11.91
CA ILE A 230 17.51 -18.19 -11.84
C ILE A 230 17.26 -18.62 -10.39
N LEU A 231 16.16 -18.11 -9.80
CA LEU A 231 15.63 -18.58 -8.53
C LEU A 231 15.83 -20.10 -8.45
N ILE A 232 16.43 -20.60 -7.35
CA ILE A 232 16.71 -22.03 -7.18
C ILE A 232 15.48 -22.81 -7.69
N ASP A 233 15.71 -23.78 -8.58
CA ASP A 233 14.61 -24.44 -9.27
C ASP A 233 13.71 -25.17 -8.25
N HIS A 234 12.64 -24.49 -7.88
CA HIS A 234 11.64 -24.90 -6.90
C HIS A 234 10.35 -25.33 -7.62
N ARG A 235 10.45 -25.79 -8.87
CA ARG A 235 9.30 -26.21 -9.69
C ARG A 235 8.42 -27.28 -9.03
N GLN A 236 8.95 -28.07 -8.11
CA GLN A 236 8.18 -29.05 -7.33
C GLN A 236 7.16 -28.40 -6.37
N TYR A 237 7.33 -27.12 -6.05
CA TYR A 237 6.47 -26.36 -5.13
C TYR A 237 5.48 -25.43 -5.85
N LYS A 238 5.25 -25.63 -7.15
CA LYS A 238 4.18 -24.92 -7.87
C LYS A 238 2.84 -25.15 -7.20
N HIS A 239 2.07 -24.08 -7.03
CA HIS A 239 0.75 -24.10 -6.40
C HIS A 239 0.76 -24.82 -5.05
N SER A 240 1.79 -24.58 -4.23
CA SER A 240 1.94 -25.23 -2.92
C SER A 240 1.69 -24.29 -1.76
N THR A 241 1.77 -22.96 -1.96
CA THR A 241 1.69 -21.97 -0.88
C THR A 241 0.32 -21.31 -0.76
N ALA A 242 0.08 -20.73 0.42
CA ALA A 242 -1.16 -20.05 0.80
C ALA A 242 -1.19 -18.56 0.41
N LEU A 243 -0.22 -18.09 -0.38
CA LEU A 243 -0.07 -16.68 -0.69
C LEU A 243 -1.25 -16.18 -1.56
N GLU A 244 -1.91 -15.13 -1.12
CA GLU A 244 -3.08 -14.55 -1.80
C GLU A 244 -2.82 -13.12 -2.27
N HIS A 245 -1.96 -12.39 -1.56
CA HIS A 245 -1.66 -10.98 -1.81
C HIS A 245 -0.16 -10.76 -1.92
N VAL A 246 0.28 -10.13 -3.00
CA VAL A 246 1.67 -9.75 -3.24
C VAL A 246 1.73 -8.28 -3.61
N HIS A 247 2.61 -7.54 -2.95
CA HIS A 247 2.91 -6.15 -3.23
C HIS A 247 4.42 -5.98 -3.46
N PHE A 248 4.77 -5.50 -4.65
CA PHE A 248 6.12 -5.19 -5.06
C PHE A 248 6.25 -3.68 -5.20
N GLU A 249 7.09 -3.08 -4.37
CA GLU A 249 7.27 -1.64 -4.28
C GLU A 249 8.72 -1.26 -4.58
N GLU A 250 8.95 -0.48 -5.63
CA GLU A 250 10.30 -0.16 -6.11
C GLU A 250 11.13 -1.44 -6.38
N CYS A 251 10.48 -2.49 -6.88
CA CYS A 251 11.15 -3.73 -7.26
C CYS A 251 11.42 -3.79 -8.77
N ASP A 252 12.49 -4.49 -9.16
CA ASP A 252 12.90 -4.66 -10.56
C ASP A 252 13.01 -6.14 -10.91
N PHE A 253 12.00 -6.65 -11.61
CA PHE A 253 11.88 -8.06 -11.94
C PHE A 253 12.12 -8.31 -13.43
N ASP A 254 12.88 -9.35 -13.74
CA ASP A 254 12.81 -9.98 -15.05
C ASP A 254 11.51 -10.80 -15.17
N ALA A 255 10.97 -10.87 -16.38
CA ALA A 255 9.67 -11.50 -16.63
C ALA A 255 9.65 -13.01 -16.30
N ASP A 256 10.77 -13.70 -16.51
CA ASP A 256 10.86 -15.15 -16.30
C ASP A 256 10.88 -15.47 -14.79
N SER A 257 11.64 -14.72 -14.01
CA SER A 257 11.63 -14.82 -12.54
C SER A 257 10.28 -14.45 -11.97
N LEU A 258 9.64 -13.38 -12.47
CA LEU A 258 8.28 -13.02 -12.05
C LEU A 258 7.29 -14.16 -12.35
N GLU A 259 7.35 -14.76 -13.54
CA GLU A 259 6.52 -15.92 -13.91
C GLU A 259 6.75 -17.11 -12.94
N ILE A 260 7.99 -17.35 -12.51
CA ILE A 260 8.32 -18.40 -11.53
C ILE A 260 7.73 -18.07 -10.15
N LEU A 261 7.97 -16.87 -9.63
CA LEU A 261 7.49 -16.45 -8.30
C LEU A 261 5.97 -16.53 -8.19
N LEU A 262 5.27 -16.09 -9.24
CA LEU A 262 3.80 -16.09 -9.29
C LEU A 262 3.19 -17.49 -9.49
N LYS A 263 3.99 -18.53 -9.74
CA LYS A 263 3.52 -19.93 -9.84
C LYS A 263 3.56 -20.69 -8.51
N PHE A 264 4.25 -20.20 -7.48
CA PHE A 264 4.25 -20.85 -6.17
C PHE A 264 2.89 -20.79 -5.45
N PRO A 265 2.15 -19.66 -5.48
CA PRO A 265 0.84 -19.56 -4.87
C PRO A 265 -0.20 -20.49 -5.49
N LYS A 266 -1.08 -21.06 -4.66
CA LYS A 266 -2.24 -21.83 -5.13
C LYS A 266 -3.27 -20.98 -5.86
N ALA A 267 -3.54 -19.79 -5.33
CA ALA A 267 -4.59 -18.90 -5.82
C ALA A 267 -4.25 -17.46 -5.47
N LEU A 268 -3.29 -16.86 -6.18
CA LEU A 268 -2.96 -15.45 -5.98
C LEU A 268 -4.14 -14.59 -6.44
N LYS A 269 -4.74 -13.84 -5.52
CA LYS A 269 -5.92 -13.00 -5.76
C LYS A 269 -5.55 -11.55 -6.05
N SER A 270 -4.48 -11.05 -5.44
CA SER A 270 -4.08 -9.64 -5.56
C SER A 270 -2.60 -9.50 -5.86
N LEU A 271 -2.28 -8.70 -6.88
CA LEU A 271 -0.92 -8.31 -7.22
C LEU A 271 -0.83 -6.80 -7.36
N LYS A 272 0.06 -6.18 -6.60
CA LYS A 272 0.40 -4.75 -6.72
C LYS A 272 1.87 -4.63 -7.12
N MET A 273 2.15 -3.81 -8.12
CA MET A 273 3.50 -3.49 -8.61
C MET A 273 3.60 -1.97 -8.79
N SER A 274 4.54 -1.34 -8.11
CA SER A 274 4.82 0.10 -8.26
C SER A 274 6.30 0.32 -8.46
N GLU A 275 6.70 0.75 -9.66
CA GLU A 275 8.09 0.97 -10.05
C GLU A 275 8.37 2.48 -10.22
N GLY A 276 9.42 2.99 -9.59
CA GLY A 276 10.29 4.11 -10.01
C GLY A 276 9.67 5.47 -10.33
N THR A 277 8.36 5.66 -10.21
CA THR A 277 7.68 6.84 -10.75
C THR A 277 8.02 8.16 -10.07
N ARG A 278 8.58 8.11 -8.85
CA ARG A 278 8.78 9.29 -7.99
C ARG A 278 10.19 9.86 -7.99
N TYR A 279 11.15 9.23 -8.67
CA TYR A 279 12.45 9.84 -8.94
C TYR A 279 12.31 10.83 -10.12
N SER A 280 11.60 11.93 -9.89
CA SER A 280 11.38 13.01 -10.86
C SER A 280 12.34 14.19 -10.72
N ASP A 281 13.14 14.23 -9.65
CA ASP A 281 14.09 15.30 -9.40
C ASP A 281 15.32 15.16 -10.31
N GLY A 282 15.15 15.64 -11.54
CA GLY A 282 16.19 15.82 -12.54
C GLY A 282 16.11 14.82 -13.71
N LEU A 283 16.25 15.35 -14.93
CA LEU A 283 16.51 14.56 -16.15
C LEU A 283 17.71 13.59 -16.03
N SER A 284 18.56 13.79 -15.03
CA SER A 284 19.80 13.04 -14.78
C SER A 284 19.59 11.76 -13.95
N SER A 285 18.69 11.75 -12.96
CA SER A 285 18.46 10.61 -12.06
C SER A 285 17.66 9.48 -12.72
N ARG A 286 16.81 9.80 -13.71
CA ARG A 286 16.11 8.80 -14.53
C ARG A 286 17.01 8.01 -15.48
N ARG A 287 18.21 8.51 -15.79
CA ARG A 287 19.12 7.85 -16.74
C ARG A 287 19.98 6.77 -16.09
N THR A 288 20.19 6.82 -14.79
CA THR A 288 21.08 5.89 -14.08
C THR A 288 20.33 4.67 -13.54
N ARG A 289 19.05 4.81 -13.20
CA ARG A 289 18.20 3.69 -12.77
C ARG A 289 17.41 3.18 -13.98
N LEU A 290 17.93 2.14 -14.64
CA LEU A 290 17.21 1.34 -15.65
C LEU A 290 16.14 0.42 -15.03
N HIS A 291 15.68 0.72 -13.81
CA HIS A 291 14.69 -0.09 -13.10
C HIS A 291 13.28 0.18 -13.65
N GLY A 292 12.45 -0.86 -13.65
CA GLY A 292 11.06 -0.75 -14.13
C GLY A 292 10.91 -0.72 -15.65
N ASN A 293 11.84 -1.40 -16.33
CA ASN A 293 11.82 -1.62 -17.77
C ASN A 293 11.16 -2.96 -18.14
N LEU A 294 10.36 -3.53 -17.24
CA LEU A 294 9.66 -4.76 -17.53
C LEU A 294 8.83 -4.57 -18.80
N ASN A 295 9.21 -5.32 -19.83
CA ASN A 295 8.57 -5.21 -21.12
C ASN A 295 7.07 -5.52 -20.97
N PRO A 296 6.15 -4.63 -21.40
CA PRO A 296 4.72 -4.81 -21.16
C PRO A 296 4.16 -6.13 -21.71
N GLU A 297 4.67 -6.61 -22.86
CA GLU A 297 4.25 -7.89 -23.43
C GLU A 297 4.77 -9.07 -22.58
N LEU A 298 6.03 -9.01 -22.12
CA LEU A 298 6.59 -10.06 -21.28
C LEU A 298 5.88 -10.12 -19.93
N LEU A 299 5.55 -8.97 -19.32
CA LEU A 299 4.69 -8.91 -18.12
C LEU A 299 3.34 -9.57 -18.39
N SER A 300 2.66 -9.19 -19.48
CA SER A 300 1.35 -9.75 -19.85
C SER A 300 1.40 -11.28 -19.99
N LYS A 301 2.46 -11.80 -20.62
CA LYS A 301 2.70 -13.24 -20.76
C LYS A 301 2.95 -13.90 -19.41
N ALA A 302 3.80 -13.33 -18.58
CA ALA A 302 4.10 -13.83 -17.24
C ALA A 302 2.83 -13.91 -16.39
N LEU A 303 2.03 -12.84 -16.34
CA LEU A 303 0.75 -12.81 -15.60
C LEU A 303 -0.24 -13.84 -16.12
N THR A 304 -0.45 -13.90 -17.44
CA THR A 304 -1.40 -14.84 -18.05
C THR A 304 -1.04 -16.29 -17.75
N ARG A 305 0.26 -16.63 -17.84
CA ARG A 305 0.75 -18.02 -17.64
C ARG A 305 0.79 -18.45 -16.18
N SER A 306 0.93 -17.51 -15.25
CA SER A 306 1.09 -17.82 -13.83
C SER A 306 -0.22 -17.69 -13.05
N VAL A 307 -0.98 -16.61 -13.26
CA VAL A 307 -2.12 -16.21 -12.42
C VAL A 307 -3.37 -15.84 -13.21
N GLY A 308 -3.41 -16.19 -14.51
CA GLY A 308 -4.49 -15.77 -15.43
C GLY A 308 -5.91 -16.12 -14.96
N SER A 309 -6.07 -17.21 -14.21
CA SER A 309 -7.36 -17.66 -13.68
C SER A 309 -7.55 -17.42 -12.17
N SER A 310 -6.57 -16.91 -11.43
CA SER A 310 -6.73 -16.66 -9.99
C SER A 310 -6.78 -15.18 -9.64
N LEU A 311 -6.16 -14.32 -10.46
CA LEU A 311 -5.97 -12.93 -10.14
C LEU A 311 -7.29 -12.15 -10.25
N GLU A 312 -7.71 -11.55 -9.13
CA GLU A 312 -8.93 -10.75 -9.02
C GLU A 312 -8.64 -9.25 -8.98
N THR A 313 -7.49 -8.86 -8.41
CA THR A 313 -7.05 -7.47 -8.29
C THR A 313 -5.62 -7.30 -8.82
N LEU A 314 -5.43 -6.32 -9.69
CA LEU A 314 -4.15 -5.95 -10.26
C LEU A 314 -3.95 -4.44 -10.13
N SER A 315 -2.89 -4.01 -9.45
CA SER A 315 -2.48 -2.61 -9.38
C SER A 315 -1.08 -2.45 -9.97
N VAL A 316 -0.92 -1.70 -11.06
CA VAL A 316 0.35 -1.59 -11.76
C VAL A 316 0.71 -0.13 -12.04
N SER A 317 1.92 0.26 -11.63
CA SER A 317 2.58 1.47 -12.07
C SER A 317 3.96 1.13 -12.60
N LEU A 318 4.09 1.04 -13.93
CA LEU A 318 5.36 0.76 -14.58
C LEU A 318 6.16 2.05 -14.81
N GLY A 319 7.48 1.95 -14.70
CA GLY A 319 8.41 2.99 -15.14
C GLY A 319 8.47 3.13 -16.67
N TYR A 320 7.99 2.12 -17.40
CA TYR A 320 8.03 2.03 -18.85
C TYR A 320 7.24 3.14 -19.54
N GLN A 321 7.91 3.93 -20.38
CA GLN A 321 7.29 4.95 -21.22
C GLN A 321 7.43 4.63 -22.70
N ARG A 322 6.31 4.63 -23.43
CA ARG A 322 6.30 4.53 -24.89
C ARG A 322 6.84 5.84 -25.49
N SER A 323 7.74 5.75 -26.48
CA SER A 323 8.22 6.93 -27.19
C SER A 323 7.07 7.65 -27.90
N ARG A 324 7.11 8.98 -27.92
CA ARG A 324 6.10 9.79 -28.63
C ARG A 324 5.99 9.34 -30.09
N GLY A 325 4.76 9.14 -30.56
CA GLY A 325 4.47 8.74 -31.94
C GLY A 325 4.55 7.25 -32.25
N GLN A 326 5.13 6.41 -31.39
CA GLN A 326 5.13 4.96 -31.61
C GLN A 326 3.71 4.40 -31.49
N SER A 327 3.27 3.52 -32.39
CA SER A 327 1.94 2.89 -32.27
C SER A 327 1.90 1.91 -31.08
N ILE A 328 0.77 1.86 -30.37
CA ILE A 328 0.51 0.87 -29.31
C ILE A 328 0.34 -0.55 -29.87
N ASN A 329 0.17 -0.69 -31.19
CA ASN A 329 -0.01 -1.97 -31.87
C ASN A 329 1.32 -2.60 -32.28
N VAL A 330 2.45 -1.94 -31.99
CA VAL A 330 3.76 -2.55 -32.18
C VAL A 330 3.93 -3.67 -31.14
N PRO A 331 4.31 -4.89 -31.56
CA PRO A 331 4.61 -5.99 -30.63
C PRO A 331 5.59 -5.55 -29.53
N GLY A 332 5.41 -6.04 -28.31
CA GLY A 332 6.27 -5.71 -27.17
C GLY A 332 5.94 -4.41 -26.46
N ARG A 333 4.96 -3.62 -26.94
CA ARG A 333 4.68 -2.27 -26.42
C ARG A 333 3.34 -2.13 -25.70
N ALA A 334 2.46 -3.11 -25.85
CA ALA A 334 1.15 -3.12 -25.25
C ALA A 334 1.13 -3.97 -23.97
N LEU A 335 0.34 -3.52 -22.99
CA LEU A 335 -0.07 -4.36 -21.88
C LEU A 335 -1.36 -5.09 -22.29
N GLU A 336 -1.33 -6.42 -22.40
CA GLU A 336 -2.45 -7.25 -22.81
C GLU A 336 -3.02 -8.00 -21.60
N LEU A 337 -4.13 -7.52 -21.06
CA LEU A 337 -4.76 -8.05 -19.84
C LEU A 337 -6.03 -8.85 -20.11
N ALA A 338 -6.48 -8.95 -21.36
CA ALA A 338 -7.73 -9.59 -21.76
C ALA A 338 -7.83 -11.06 -21.33
N LYS A 339 -6.69 -11.73 -21.15
CA LYS A 339 -6.60 -13.14 -20.74
C LYS A 339 -6.68 -13.36 -19.23
N LEU A 340 -6.75 -12.29 -18.43
CA LEU A 340 -6.94 -12.36 -16.98
C LEU A 340 -8.43 -12.45 -16.66
N THR A 341 -9.03 -13.60 -16.92
CA THR A 341 -10.50 -13.75 -17.01
C THR A 341 -11.26 -13.57 -15.70
N ASN A 342 -10.56 -13.59 -14.56
CA ASN A 342 -11.14 -13.37 -13.24
C ASN A 342 -10.80 -11.99 -12.65
N LEU A 343 -10.12 -11.13 -13.42
CA LEU A 343 -9.72 -9.82 -12.95
C LEU A 343 -10.95 -8.90 -12.85
N LYS A 344 -11.30 -8.52 -11.62
CA LYS A 344 -12.44 -7.66 -11.29
C LYS A 344 -12.02 -6.21 -11.06
N ARG A 345 -10.81 -6.00 -10.53
CA ARG A 345 -10.28 -4.67 -10.20
C ARG A 345 -8.92 -4.43 -10.84
N LEU A 346 -8.83 -3.35 -11.60
CA LEU A 346 -7.60 -2.89 -12.22
C LEU A 346 -7.27 -1.47 -11.74
N GLU A 347 -6.09 -1.30 -11.17
CA GLU A 347 -5.53 0.01 -10.84
C GLU A 347 -4.30 0.25 -11.70
N VAL A 348 -4.25 1.39 -12.39
CA VAL A 348 -3.10 1.73 -13.22
C VAL A 348 -2.69 3.18 -13.02
N SER A 349 -1.39 3.42 -13.00
CA SER A 349 -0.89 4.79 -13.03
C SER A 349 -1.22 5.44 -14.37
N MET A 350 -1.33 6.75 -14.38
CA MET A 350 -1.60 7.55 -15.59
C MET A 350 -0.58 7.25 -16.72
N ASN A 351 0.67 6.95 -16.37
CA ASN A 351 1.70 6.54 -17.34
C ASN A 351 1.43 5.14 -17.91
N THR A 352 1.11 4.18 -17.04
CA THR A 352 0.82 2.78 -17.43
C THR A 352 -0.43 2.68 -18.28
N LEU A 353 -1.42 3.55 -18.04
CA LEU A 353 -2.64 3.60 -18.85
C LEU A 353 -2.34 3.83 -20.34
N GLY A 354 -1.28 4.58 -20.68
CA GLY A 354 -0.85 4.77 -22.06
C GLY A 354 -0.31 3.51 -22.77
N LEU A 355 -0.09 2.43 -22.02
CA LEU A 355 0.29 1.10 -22.53
C LEU A 355 -0.93 0.20 -22.78
N LEU A 356 -2.09 0.58 -22.25
CA LEU A 356 -3.37 -0.10 -22.44
C LEU A 356 -4.19 0.54 -23.57
N ILE A 357 -4.27 1.87 -23.58
CA ILE A 357 -5.17 2.64 -24.47
C ILE A 357 -4.44 3.78 -25.21
N THR A 358 -4.97 4.19 -26.37
CA THR A 358 -4.52 5.40 -27.08
C THR A 358 -5.52 6.54 -26.92
N ARG A 359 -5.04 7.80 -26.90
CA ARG A 359 -5.85 9.00 -26.60
C ARG A 359 -5.86 10.04 -27.72
N PRO A 360 -6.44 9.74 -28.89
CA PRO A 360 -7.26 10.84 -29.43
C PRO A 360 -8.59 10.42 -30.05
N LYS A 361 -8.80 9.13 -30.33
CA LYS A 361 -10.05 8.64 -30.91
C LYS A 361 -10.42 7.33 -30.24
N CYS A 362 -11.70 7.19 -29.94
CA CYS A 362 -12.28 6.02 -29.33
C CYS A 362 -11.98 4.77 -30.18
N ASP A 363 -10.97 4.00 -29.80
CA ASP A 363 -10.62 2.74 -30.48
C ASP A 363 -11.23 1.58 -29.69
N HIS A 364 -12.38 1.09 -30.13
CA HIS A 364 -13.07 -0.04 -29.51
C HIS A 364 -12.19 -1.29 -29.49
N GLY A 365 -11.28 -1.46 -30.46
CA GLY A 365 -10.36 -2.58 -30.54
C GLY A 365 -9.31 -2.59 -29.44
N LEU A 366 -8.78 -1.42 -29.06
CA LEU A 366 -7.78 -1.31 -28.00
C LEU A 366 -8.35 -1.57 -26.60
N ASN A 367 -9.61 -1.21 -26.36
CA ASN A 367 -10.24 -1.46 -25.07
C ASN A 367 -10.49 -2.95 -24.82
N ARG A 368 -10.57 -3.78 -25.88
CA ARG A 368 -10.62 -5.25 -25.76
C ARG A 368 -9.33 -5.86 -25.19
N ARG A 369 -8.29 -5.07 -24.92
CA ARG A 369 -7.11 -5.51 -24.16
C ARG A 369 -7.37 -5.58 -22.66
N LEU A 370 -8.46 -4.98 -22.18
CA LEU A 370 -8.88 -5.08 -20.81
C LEU A 370 -9.68 -6.38 -20.60
N PRO A 371 -9.65 -6.97 -19.39
CA PRO A 371 -10.43 -8.17 -19.12
C PRO A 371 -11.95 -7.90 -19.16
N PRO A 372 -12.76 -8.81 -19.72
CA PRO A 372 -14.21 -8.66 -19.79
C PRO A 372 -14.92 -8.79 -18.43
N SER A 373 -14.26 -9.40 -17.44
CA SER A 373 -14.73 -9.53 -16.06
C SER A 373 -14.58 -8.25 -15.23
N LEU A 374 -13.99 -7.20 -15.79
CA LEU A 374 -13.58 -6.04 -15.04
C LEU A 374 -14.78 -5.22 -14.54
N GLU A 375 -14.85 -5.03 -13.23
CA GLU A 375 -15.93 -4.30 -12.53
C GLU A 375 -15.47 -2.90 -12.11
N THR A 376 -14.19 -2.75 -11.76
CA THR A 376 -13.61 -1.49 -11.27
C THR A 376 -12.32 -1.15 -12.00
N ILE A 377 -12.23 0.09 -12.49
CA ILE A 377 -11.00 0.67 -13.03
C ILE A 377 -10.60 1.89 -12.20
N ARG A 378 -9.40 1.89 -11.63
CA ARG A 378 -8.82 3.05 -10.95
C ARG A 378 -7.62 3.56 -11.75
N VAL A 379 -7.62 4.84 -12.08
CA VAL A 379 -6.47 5.52 -12.67
C VAL A 379 -5.88 6.45 -11.61
N PHE A 380 -4.64 6.20 -11.20
CA PHE A 380 -3.95 6.98 -10.18
C PHE A 380 -2.75 7.73 -10.75
N THR A 381 -2.10 8.54 -9.90
CA THR A 381 -1.04 9.49 -10.29
C THR A 381 -1.44 10.43 -11.42
N ILE A 382 -2.71 10.86 -11.48
CA ILE A 382 -3.13 11.85 -12.48
C ILE A 382 -2.66 13.23 -12.00
N PRO A 383 -1.80 13.94 -12.74
CA PRO A 383 -1.27 15.22 -12.25
C PRO A 383 -2.40 16.24 -12.09
N MET A 384 -2.59 16.76 -10.87
CA MET A 384 -3.55 17.84 -10.61
C MET A 384 -3.09 19.18 -11.19
N LEU A 385 -1.79 19.44 -11.11
CA LEU A 385 -1.16 20.67 -11.58
C LEU A 385 -0.66 20.50 -13.01
N ILE A 386 -1.32 21.19 -13.94
CA ILE A 386 -0.83 21.36 -15.30
C ILE A 386 -0.69 22.86 -15.53
N LEU A 387 0.55 23.31 -15.75
CA LEU A 387 0.88 24.73 -15.91
C LEU A 387 0.02 25.41 -16.99
N ARG A 388 -0.50 24.64 -17.97
CA ARG A 388 -1.40 25.12 -19.03
C ARG A 388 -2.42 24.04 -19.39
N GLY A 389 -3.69 24.28 -19.07
CA GLY A 389 -4.82 23.48 -19.55
C GLY A 389 -5.61 22.77 -18.46
N LYS A 390 -6.66 22.07 -18.88
CA LYS A 390 -7.52 21.29 -17.99
C LYS A 390 -6.82 19.99 -17.58
N PRO A 391 -6.93 19.55 -16.31
CA PRO A 391 -6.48 18.22 -15.92
C PRO A 391 -7.08 17.15 -16.82
N PRO A 392 -6.30 16.15 -17.26
CA PRO A 392 -6.78 15.16 -18.21
C PRO A 392 -7.85 14.29 -17.56
N VAL A 393 -8.95 14.06 -18.28
CA VAL A 393 -9.88 12.98 -17.95
C VAL A 393 -9.36 11.71 -18.62
N PRO A 394 -9.15 10.61 -17.87
CA PRO A 394 -8.48 9.45 -18.43
C PRO A 394 -9.19 8.72 -19.57
N PHE A 395 -10.53 8.80 -19.59
CA PHE A 395 -11.38 8.10 -20.54
C PHE A 395 -12.35 9.07 -21.22
N GLU A 396 -12.63 8.78 -22.49
CA GLU A 396 -13.64 9.50 -23.27
C GLU A 396 -15.05 9.04 -22.88
N THR A 397 -16.06 9.88 -23.16
CA THR A 397 -17.47 9.57 -22.86
C THR A 397 -17.98 8.32 -23.58
N CYS A 398 -17.37 7.93 -24.70
CA CYS A 398 -17.75 6.72 -25.45
C CYS A 398 -17.61 5.44 -24.61
N LEU A 399 -16.59 5.36 -23.75
CA LEU A 399 -16.38 4.21 -22.85
C LEU A 399 -17.61 3.96 -21.98
N PHE A 400 -18.23 5.03 -21.51
CA PHE A 400 -19.38 4.99 -20.62
C PHE A 400 -20.67 4.71 -21.39
N LYS A 401 -20.83 5.30 -22.59
CA LYS A 401 -22.01 5.12 -23.44
C LYS A 401 -22.12 3.71 -24.01
N ASP A 402 -20.99 3.05 -24.30
CA ASP A 402 -20.97 1.73 -24.94
C ASP A 402 -19.92 0.80 -24.34
N LYS A 403 -19.95 0.63 -23.01
CA LYS A 403 -19.00 -0.22 -22.29
C LYS A 403 -18.93 -1.65 -22.84
N ALA A 404 -20.03 -2.16 -23.38
CA ALA A 404 -20.08 -3.49 -23.99
C ALA A 404 -19.27 -3.56 -25.31
N ALA A 405 -19.41 -2.60 -26.23
CA ALA A 405 -18.60 -2.60 -27.46
C ALA A 405 -17.11 -2.40 -27.17
N HIS A 406 -16.79 -1.74 -26.05
CA HIS A 406 -15.44 -1.62 -25.50
C HIS A 406 -14.89 -2.90 -24.85
N GLY A 407 -15.68 -3.98 -24.77
CA GLY A 407 -15.26 -5.24 -24.15
C GLY A 407 -15.33 -5.23 -22.62
N LEU A 408 -16.05 -4.29 -22.03
CA LEU A 408 -16.18 -4.07 -20.58
C LEU A 408 -17.65 -4.14 -20.12
N PRO A 409 -18.37 -5.24 -20.39
CA PRO A 409 -19.80 -5.32 -20.09
C PRO A 409 -20.10 -5.19 -18.59
N ASN A 410 -19.16 -5.61 -17.73
CA ASN A 410 -19.32 -5.66 -16.28
C ASN A 410 -18.83 -4.41 -15.55
N LEU A 411 -18.35 -3.38 -16.27
CA LEU A 411 -17.81 -2.18 -15.64
C LEU A 411 -18.92 -1.43 -14.87
N LYS A 412 -18.67 -1.24 -13.57
CA LYS A 412 -19.58 -0.59 -12.62
C LYS A 412 -18.97 0.66 -11.99
N HIS A 413 -17.65 0.69 -11.81
CA HIS A 413 -16.98 1.78 -11.09
C HIS A 413 -15.71 2.25 -11.78
N VAL A 414 -15.59 3.55 -12.02
CA VAL A 414 -14.36 4.20 -12.48
C VAL A 414 -13.89 5.21 -11.45
N ILE A 415 -12.62 5.13 -11.07
CA ILE A 415 -12.02 6.00 -10.06
C ILE A 415 -10.89 6.81 -10.71
N TYR A 416 -10.96 8.13 -10.60
CA TYR A 416 -9.90 9.05 -11.00
C TYR A 416 -9.20 9.58 -9.77
N CYS A 417 -7.96 9.17 -9.55
CA CYS A 417 -7.16 9.58 -8.41
C CYS A 417 -6.10 10.60 -8.87
N TYR A 418 -6.45 11.88 -8.73
CA TYR A 418 -5.54 12.98 -8.96
C TYR A 418 -4.53 13.08 -7.83
N GLU A 419 -3.28 13.35 -8.17
CA GLU A 419 -2.18 13.47 -7.23
C GLU A 419 -1.66 14.90 -7.21
N TYR A 420 -1.46 15.40 -6.01
CA TYR A 420 -0.82 16.66 -5.72
C TYR A 420 0.30 16.40 -4.70
N GLN A 421 1.52 16.78 -5.05
CA GLN A 421 2.63 16.74 -4.12
C GLN A 421 2.63 18.04 -3.33
N ALA A 422 2.47 17.93 -2.00
CA ALA A 422 2.56 19.09 -1.14
C ALA A 422 3.94 19.75 -1.31
N PRO A 423 4.01 21.10 -1.29
CA PRO A 423 5.28 21.77 -1.39
C PRO A 423 6.12 21.38 -0.15
N HIS A 424 7.44 21.27 -0.32
CA HIS A 424 8.34 21.00 0.79
C HIS A 424 8.21 22.11 1.84
N GLY A 425 7.51 21.84 2.93
CA GLY A 425 7.04 22.86 3.87
C GLY A 425 8.10 23.59 4.68
N ARG A 426 9.43 23.43 4.44
CA ARG A 426 10.47 24.23 5.14
C ARG A 426 11.94 24.06 4.76
N SER A 427 12.35 23.29 3.74
CA SER A 427 13.79 22.97 3.63
C SER A 427 14.36 22.93 2.20
N SER A 428 15.41 23.76 2.03
CA SER A 428 16.52 23.67 1.05
C SER A 428 16.44 24.52 -0.22
N PHE A 429 15.28 25.03 -0.65
CA PHE A 429 15.23 26.05 -1.70
C PHE A 429 14.82 27.39 -1.09
N GLY A 430 15.78 28.32 -1.00
CA GLY A 430 15.61 29.63 -0.39
C GLY A 430 14.41 30.40 -0.95
N LEU A 431 13.70 31.10 -0.06
CA LEU A 431 12.70 32.11 -0.36
C LEU A 431 11.64 31.67 -1.38
N ILE A 432 10.95 30.55 -1.13
CA ILE A 432 9.57 30.45 -1.63
C ILE A 432 8.79 31.52 -0.86
N THR A 433 8.62 32.69 -1.49
CA THR A 433 7.80 33.78 -0.95
C THR A 433 6.35 33.29 -0.80
N ASN A 434 5.63 33.73 0.25
CA ASN A 434 4.20 33.44 0.46
C ASN A 434 3.36 33.55 -0.82
N ARG A 435 3.68 34.53 -1.69
CA ARG A 435 3.05 34.72 -3.02
C ARG A 435 3.03 33.47 -3.91
N ARG A 436 4.04 32.60 -3.82
CA ARG A 436 4.13 31.38 -4.65
C ARG A 436 3.25 30.26 -4.10
N GLU A 437 3.13 30.15 -2.78
CA GLU A 437 2.20 29.19 -2.16
C GLU A 437 0.76 29.57 -2.50
N ASP A 438 0.40 30.84 -2.38
CA ASP A 438 -0.93 31.34 -2.78
C ASP A 438 -1.25 31.09 -4.25
N ALA A 439 -0.24 31.24 -5.13
CA ALA A 439 -0.41 30.97 -6.56
C ALA A 439 -0.65 29.47 -6.81
N ILE A 440 0.06 28.58 -6.11
CA ILE A 440 -0.14 27.13 -6.19
C ILE A 440 -1.51 26.75 -5.65
N THR A 441 -1.91 27.26 -4.49
CA THR A 441 -3.23 27.02 -3.88
C THR A 441 -4.37 27.47 -4.80
N ARG A 442 -4.25 28.66 -5.41
CA ARG A 442 -5.22 29.15 -6.41
C ARG A 442 -5.27 28.25 -7.64
N LEU A 443 -4.12 27.80 -8.14
CA LEU A 443 -4.07 26.89 -9.28
C LEU A 443 -4.70 25.53 -8.97
N ILE A 444 -4.46 24.95 -7.79
CA ILE A 444 -5.10 23.71 -7.35
C ILE A 444 -6.61 23.89 -7.23
N THR A 445 -7.05 24.98 -6.63
CA THR A 445 -8.47 25.30 -6.47
C THR A 445 -9.15 25.41 -7.84
N HIS A 446 -8.52 26.09 -8.80
CA HIS A 446 -9.01 26.17 -10.17
C HIS A 446 -9.01 24.81 -10.88
N SER A 447 -7.97 23.99 -10.72
CA SER A 447 -7.92 22.62 -11.26
C SER A 447 -9.04 21.74 -10.67
N LYS A 448 -9.28 21.82 -9.36
CA LYS A 448 -10.39 21.12 -8.69
C LYS A 448 -11.73 21.51 -9.32
N ALA A 449 -12.00 22.81 -9.44
CA ALA A 449 -13.22 23.33 -10.05
C ALA A 449 -13.41 22.82 -11.49
N ASN A 450 -12.34 22.83 -12.30
CA ASN A 450 -12.39 22.32 -13.68
C ASN A 450 -12.70 20.81 -13.74
N VAL A 451 -12.13 20.02 -12.82
CA VAL A 451 -12.40 18.57 -12.74
C VAL A 451 -13.85 18.32 -12.34
N VAL A 452 -14.37 19.05 -11.35
CA VAL A 452 -15.78 18.98 -10.93
C VAL A 452 -16.70 19.37 -12.09
N GLU A 453 -16.51 20.54 -12.70
CA GLU A 453 -17.30 21.03 -13.83
C GLU A 453 -17.33 20.04 -15.01
N THR A 454 -16.18 19.42 -15.30
CA THR A 454 -16.08 18.43 -16.38
C THR A 454 -16.86 17.16 -16.07
N ASN A 455 -16.87 16.71 -14.81
CA ASN A 455 -17.64 15.53 -14.41
C ASN A 455 -19.14 15.83 -14.29
N ASP A 456 -19.52 17.03 -13.83
CA ASP A 456 -20.92 17.49 -13.80
C ASP A 456 -21.55 17.49 -15.20
N LYS A 457 -20.82 17.98 -16.20
CA LYS A 457 -21.27 17.93 -17.62
C LYS A 457 -21.54 16.50 -18.11
N ASN A 458 -20.82 15.52 -17.58
CA ASN A 458 -20.91 14.12 -17.98
C ASN A 458 -21.76 13.26 -17.02
N TYR A 459 -22.29 13.84 -15.94
CA TYR A 459 -23.03 13.14 -14.89
C TYR A 459 -24.14 12.24 -15.43
N HIS A 460 -24.99 12.79 -16.30
CA HIS A 460 -26.09 12.06 -16.92
C HIS A 460 -25.62 10.85 -17.74
N ILE A 461 -24.44 10.93 -18.39
CA ILE A 461 -23.86 9.82 -19.15
C ILE A 461 -23.49 8.69 -18.20
N TYR A 462 -22.83 9.00 -17.08
CA TYR A 462 -22.41 8.00 -16.10
C TYR A 462 -23.63 7.30 -15.46
N LYS A 463 -24.59 8.10 -14.98
CA LYS A 463 -25.82 7.63 -14.34
C LYS A 463 -26.68 6.76 -15.27
N ASN A 464 -26.94 7.24 -16.50
CA ASN A 464 -27.78 6.52 -17.46
C ASN A 464 -27.19 5.17 -17.89
N ASN A 465 -25.87 4.99 -17.78
CA ASN A 465 -25.19 3.74 -18.12
C ASN A 465 -24.84 2.88 -16.89
N GLY A 466 -25.35 3.26 -15.70
CA GLY A 466 -25.14 2.53 -14.45
C GLY A 466 -23.67 2.42 -14.07
N ILE A 467 -22.87 3.46 -14.33
CA ILE A 467 -21.46 3.52 -13.97
C ILE A 467 -21.30 4.59 -12.89
N ARG A 468 -20.80 4.20 -11.73
CA ARG A 468 -20.34 5.14 -10.72
C ARG A 468 -18.98 5.68 -11.14
N VAL A 469 -18.81 7.00 -11.13
CA VAL A 469 -17.52 7.65 -11.27
C VAL A 469 -17.19 8.35 -9.94
N THR A 470 -16.00 8.11 -9.40
CA THR A 470 -15.49 8.80 -8.21
C THR A 470 -14.18 9.50 -8.55
N VAL A 471 -14.08 10.78 -8.21
CA VAL A 471 -12.86 11.56 -8.32
C VAL A 471 -12.28 11.73 -6.93
N GLU A 472 -11.08 11.21 -6.74
CA GLU A 472 -10.30 11.36 -5.53
C GLU A 472 -9.12 12.29 -5.78
N MET A 473 -8.69 13.00 -4.74
CA MET A 473 -7.43 13.70 -4.67
C MET A 473 -6.56 13.07 -3.59
N THR A 474 -5.35 12.71 -3.96
CA THR A 474 -4.29 12.27 -3.04
C THR A 474 -3.28 13.39 -2.88
N VAL A 475 -3.10 13.87 -1.66
CA VAL A 475 -2.01 14.79 -1.31
C VAL A 475 -0.86 13.94 -0.80
N THR A 476 0.27 13.97 -1.50
CA THR A 476 1.46 13.26 -1.07
C THR A 476 2.35 14.17 -0.24
N PRO A 477 2.87 13.67 0.89
CA PRO A 477 3.78 14.44 1.71
C PRO A 477 5.09 14.67 0.97
N PRO A 478 5.75 15.81 1.20
CA PRO A 478 6.97 16.15 0.52
C PRO A 478 8.13 15.24 0.98
N GLY A 479 8.98 14.80 0.04
CA GLY A 479 10.24 14.10 0.35
C GLY A 479 10.12 12.62 0.69
N PHE A 480 8.92 12.07 0.84
CA PHE A 480 8.72 10.65 1.12
C PHE A 480 8.27 9.88 -0.12
N ILE A 481 8.98 8.79 -0.40
CA ILE A 481 8.67 7.85 -1.48
C ILE A 481 8.23 6.55 -0.83
N PRO A 482 7.14 5.93 -1.30
CA PRO A 482 6.70 4.63 -0.80
C PRO A 482 7.81 3.55 -0.90
N PRO A 483 7.87 2.55 0.02
CA PRO A 483 6.97 2.37 1.16
C PRO A 483 7.15 3.46 2.21
N TYR A 484 6.04 3.98 2.73
CA TYR A 484 6.08 4.91 3.86
C TYR A 484 6.41 4.15 5.13
N LEU A 485 7.55 4.47 5.75
CA LEU A 485 8.02 3.81 6.96
C LEU A 485 7.12 4.15 8.16
N HIS A 486 7.30 3.39 9.24
CA HIS A 486 6.65 3.68 10.51
C HIS A 486 6.99 5.11 11.00
N ASN A 487 5.96 5.90 11.30
CA ASN A 487 5.99 7.34 11.63
C ASN A 487 6.22 8.32 10.47
N GLU A 488 6.35 7.85 9.23
CA GLU A 488 6.32 8.78 8.09
C GLU A 488 4.89 9.25 7.83
N GLU A 489 4.77 10.52 7.44
CA GLU A 489 3.51 11.05 6.96
C GLU A 489 3.06 10.23 5.75
N LYS A 490 1.77 9.89 5.72
CA LYS A 490 1.18 9.10 4.65
C LYS A 490 0.34 9.99 3.74
N PRO A 491 0.14 9.61 2.47
CA PRO A 491 -0.71 10.36 1.58
C PRO A 491 -2.14 10.44 2.11
N THR A 492 -2.66 11.65 2.20
CA THR A 492 -4.06 11.88 2.57
C THR A 492 -4.92 11.80 1.32
N LYS A 493 -6.10 11.19 1.45
CA LYS A 493 -7.05 11.02 0.35
C LYS A 493 -8.34 11.74 0.69
N SER A 494 -8.88 12.46 -0.29
CA SER A 494 -10.18 13.12 -0.20
C SER A 494 -10.98 12.84 -1.47
N VAL A 495 -12.30 12.75 -1.34
CA VAL A 495 -13.21 12.66 -2.49
C VAL A 495 -13.54 14.08 -2.94
N LEU A 496 -13.25 14.39 -4.21
CA LEU A 496 -13.60 15.68 -4.81
C LEU A 496 -14.99 15.66 -5.45
N TRP A 497 -15.40 14.50 -5.97
CA TRP A 497 -16.64 14.36 -6.71
C TRP A 497 -17.07 12.89 -6.76
N ASP A 498 -18.37 12.61 -6.64
CA ASP A 498 -18.93 11.27 -6.81
C ASP A 498 -20.28 11.33 -7.53
N THR A 499 -20.52 10.38 -8.44
CA THR A 499 -21.81 10.27 -9.13
C THR A 499 -22.98 10.02 -8.16
N ASN A 500 -22.72 9.38 -7.02
CA ASN A 500 -23.77 9.14 -6.02
C ASN A 500 -24.07 10.38 -5.16
N GLU A 501 -23.20 11.39 -5.20
CA GLU A 501 -23.34 12.65 -4.46
C GLU A 501 -23.25 13.81 -5.46
N PRO A 502 -24.23 13.96 -6.36
CA PRO A 502 -24.18 14.95 -7.42
C PRO A 502 -24.19 16.36 -6.84
N THR A 503 -23.41 17.25 -7.44
CA THR A 503 -23.52 18.69 -7.19
C THR A 503 -24.87 19.22 -7.69
N PHE A 504 -25.26 20.40 -7.22
CA PHE A 504 -26.45 21.08 -7.74
C PHE A 504 -26.36 21.35 -9.26
N ASP A 505 -25.17 21.68 -9.75
CA ASP A 505 -24.92 21.92 -11.18
C ASP A 505 -25.07 20.65 -12.02
N ALA A 506 -24.65 19.48 -11.51
CA ALA A 506 -24.86 18.20 -12.17
C ALA A 506 -26.36 17.89 -12.38
N LEU A 507 -27.19 18.18 -11.37
CA LEU A 507 -28.64 18.01 -11.45
C LEU A 507 -29.27 18.96 -12.49
N CYS A 508 -28.83 20.22 -12.53
CA CYS A 508 -29.28 21.17 -13.55
C CYS A 508 -28.92 20.72 -14.98
N HIS A 509 -27.75 20.14 -15.16
CA HIS A 509 -27.34 19.56 -16.44
C HIS A 509 -28.19 18.34 -16.85
N GLU A 510 -28.54 17.47 -15.89
CA GLU A 510 -29.45 16.34 -16.12
C GLU A 510 -30.84 16.83 -16.58
N ASP A 511 -31.41 17.83 -15.91
CA ASP A 511 -32.72 18.40 -16.27
C ASP A 511 -32.73 18.98 -17.68
N ARG A 512 -31.68 19.73 -18.05
CA ARG A 512 -31.55 20.28 -19.42
C ARG A 512 -31.42 19.17 -20.47
N ALA A 513 -30.65 18.12 -20.19
CA ALA A 513 -30.52 16.98 -21.09
C ALA A 513 -31.86 16.24 -21.26
N ASN A 514 -32.60 16.05 -20.17
CA ASN A 514 -33.93 15.44 -20.18
C ASN A 514 -34.95 16.29 -20.95
N GLN A 515 -34.92 17.61 -20.80
CA GLN A 515 -35.77 18.53 -21.58
C GLN A 515 -35.45 18.49 -23.08
N ALA A 516 -34.16 18.48 -23.45
CA ALA A 516 -33.73 18.38 -24.84
C ALA A 516 -34.17 17.05 -25.48
N ALA A 517 -34.03 15.93 -24.76
CA ALA A 517 -34.49 14.63 -25.24
C ALA A 517 -36.01 14.59 -25.45
N ARG A 518 -36.79 15.19 -24.55
CA ARG A 518 -38.25 15.32 -24.70
C ARG A 518 -38.62 16.18 -25.91
N ALA A 519 -37.94 17.30 -26.14
CA ALA A 519 -38.19 18.17 -27.28
C ALA A 519 -37.90 17.47 -28.62
N ALA A 520 -36.81 16.69 -28.71
CA ALA A 520 -36.47 15.92 -29.90
C ALA A 520 -37.55 14.87 -30.25
N MET A 521 -38.11 14.17 -29.26
CA MET A 521 -39.20 13.20 -29.49
C MET A 521 -40.50 13.86 -29.98
N VAL A 522 -40.77 15.11 -29.59
CA VAL A 522 -41.93 15.87 -30.08
C VAL A 522 -41.70 16.34 -31.52
N GLY A 523 -40.47 16.77 -31.84
CA GLY A 523 -40.08 17.17 -33.20
C GLY A 523 -40.23 16.07 -34.24
N ASP A 524 -39.79 14.83 -33.94
CA ASP A 524 -39.92 13.69 -34.85
C ASP A 524 -41.38 13.25 -35.08
N ARG A 525 -42.26 13.44 -34.09
CA ARG A 525 -43.71 13.22 -34.26
C ARG A 525 -44.36 14.28 -35.15
N ALA A 526 -43.91 15.53 -35.06
CA ALA A 526 -44.39 16.58 -35.96
C ALA A 526 -43.92 16.34 -37.40
N ALA A 527 -42.66 15.94 -37.61
CA ALA A 527 -42.10 15.67 -38.94
C ALA A 527 -42.71 14.42 -39.61
N SER A 528 -43.09 13.38 -38.85
CA SER A 528 -43.77 12.20 -39.39
C SER A 528 -45.27 12.39 -39.65
N SER A 529 -45.86 13.50 -39.19
CA SER A 529 -47.28 13.83 -39.43
C SER A 529 -47.52 14.72 -40.66
N ILE A 530 -46.46 15.20 -41.31
CA ILE A 530 -46.52 16.04 -42.50
C ILE A 530 -45.90 15.26 -43.67
N GLY A 531 -46.69 14.39 -44.32
CA GLY A 531 -46.15 13.59 -45.43
C GLY A 531 -47.05 12.48 -45.97
N ARG A 532 -48.28 12.81 -46.39
CA ARG A 532 -48.99 12.17 -47.51
C ARG A 532 -49.96 13.19 -48.08
N ASP A 533 -49.44 14.09 -48.90
CA ASP A 533 -50.19 14.59 -50.05
C ASP A 533 -49.20 14.81 -51.18
N GLU A 534 -49.49 14.11 -52.27
CA GLU A 534 -48.76 14.09 -53.52
C GLU A 534 -48.79 15.46 -54.18
N MET A 535 -47.65 15.92 -54.69
CA MET A 535 -47.65 16.77 -55.87
C MET A 535 -46.31 16.67 -56.60
N ASP A 536 -46.36 15.99 -57.75
CA ASP A 536 -45.33 15.99 -58.78
C ASP A 536 -45.10 17.42 -59.29
N VAL A 537 -43.86 17.91 -59.23
CA VAL A 537 -43.40 19.04 -60.05
C VAL A 537 -41.95 18.80 -60.48
N ASP A 538 -41.79 18.55 -61.78
CA ASP A 538 -40.55 18.72 -62.54
C ASP A 538 -40.01 20.14 -62.40
N THR A 539 -38.70 20.30 -62.14
CA THR A 539 -37.82 21.19 -62.94
C THR A 539 -36.35 21.11 -62.50
N ASN A 540 -35.52 20.68 -63.45
CA ASN A 540 -34.40 21.40 -64.04
C ASN A 540 -33.35 22.15 -63.17
N ASP A 541 -32.11 21.63 -63.26
CA ASP A 541 -30.87 22.29 -63.73
C ASP A 541 -30.39 23.62 -63.09
N GLY A 542 -29.10 23.65 -62.72
CA GLY A 542 -28.42 24.90 -62.38
C GLY A 542 -27.24 24.75 -61.41
N GLY A 543 -26.04 24.57 -61.97
CA GLY A 543 -24.79 24.57 -61.21
C GLY A 543 -24.41 25.93 -60.61
N GLY A 544 -23.53 25.90 -59.60
CA GLY A 544 -22.98 27.10 -58.97
C GLY A 544 -21.77 26.77 -58.11
N VAL A 545 -20.59 27.05 -58.67
CA VAL A 545 -19.27 26.98 -58.03
C VAL A 545 -19.01 28.28 -57.26
N GLY A 546 -18.37 28.19 -56.09
CA GLY A 546 -17.75 29.31 -55.37
C GLY A 546 -17.92 29.14 -53.86
N GLY A 547 -16.95 29.37 -52.98
CA GLY A 547 -15.60 29.91 -53.08
C GLY A 547 -15.06 29.93 -51.65
N PHE A 548 -13.81 29.50 -51.50
CA PHE A 548 -13.02 29.50 -50.26
C PHE A 548 -12.43 30.90 -50.05
N VAL A 549 -12.56 31.53 -48.87
CA VAL A 549 -11.49 32.37 -48.28
C VAL A 549 -11.64 32.51 -46.77
N ASP A 550 -10.48 32.49 -46.11
CA ASP A 550 -10.19 32.52 -44.68
C ASP A 550 -10.62 33.80 -43.93
N ALA A 551 -10.94 33.63 -42.64
CA ALA A 551 -11.01 34.71 -41.66
C ALA A 551 -9.86 34.57 -40.65
N GLN A 552 -8.88 35.48 -40.71
CA GLN A 552 -7.84 35.63 -39.70
C GLN A 552 -8.27 36.63 -38.62
N ALA A 553 -8.00 36.25 -37.39
CA ALA A 553 -8.27 36.96 -36.16
C ALA A 553 -7.27 38.11 -35.91
N ALA A 554 -7.77 39.22 -35.38
CA ALA A 554 -6.99 40.20 -34.65
C ALA A 554 -7.80 40.62 -33.42
N ASN A 555 -7.29 40.30 -32.22
CA ASN A 555 -7.78 40.91 -30.99
C ASN A 555 -6.58 41.47 -30.22
N GLN A 556 -6.61 42.79 -30.06
CA GLN A 556 -5.63 43.61 -29.38
C GLN A 556 -5.81 43.53 -27.87
N ALA A 557 -4.67 43.70 -27.18
CA ALA A 557 -4.53 43.75 -25.75
C ALA A 557 -5.15 45.01 -25.15
N ALA A 558 -5.82 44.86 -24.00
CA ALA A 558 -6.10 45.95 -23.07
C ALA A 558 -5.36 45.63 -21.77
N GLY A 559 -4.48 46.55 -21.37
CA GLY A 559 -3.88 46.58 -20.05
C GLY A 559 -4.80 47.27 -19.06
N ALA A 560 -4.69 46.86 -17.80
CA ALA A 560 -5.17 47.62 -16.65
C ALA A 560 -4.20 47.32 -15.49
N ASP A 561 -3.46 48.36 -15.11
CA ASP A 561 -2.90 48.53 -13.77
C ASP A 561 -4.06 48.78 -12.81
N ASP A 562 -4.01 48.20 -11.61
CA ASP A 562 -4.51 48.88 -10.39
C ASP A 562 -4.01 48.19 -9.11
N ALA A 563 -3.81 49.05 -8.12
CA ALA A 563 -3.01 48.91 -6.92
C ALA A 563 -3.74 48.32 -5.70
N ASP A 564 -2.92 47.85 -4.75
CA ASP A 564 -3.02 47.87 -3.29
C ASP A 564 -4.38 47.71 -2.57
N THR A 565 -4.44 46.77 -1.62
CA THR A 565 -4.52 47.06 -0.16
C THR A 565 -4.45 45.76 0.66
N ASP A 566 -3.67 45.81 1.73
CA ASP A 566 -3.58 44.84 2.83
C ASP A 566 -4.87 44.83 3.67
N ASP A 567 -5.18 43.69 4.31
CA ASP A 567 -5.72 43.63 5.68
C ASP A 567 -5.70 42.17 6.20
N ASP A 568 -5.12 42.02 7.39
CA ASP A 568 -4.91 40.80 8.17
C ASP A 568 -6.18 40.41 8.96
N GLU A 569 -6.58 39.14 8.92
CA GLU A 569 -7.36 38.53 10.02
C GLU A 569 -6.91 37.07 10.24
N GLU A 570 -6.29 36.82 11.40
CA GLU A 570 -5.97 35.50 11.93
C GLU A 570 -7.24 34.86 12.53
N THR A 571 -7.63 33.69 12.02
CA THR A 571 -8.61 32.82 12.68
C THR A 571 -7.96 31.48 13.00
N SER A 572 -7.92 31.17 14.30
CA SER A 572 -7.55 29.88 14.87
C SER A 572 -8.69 28.89 14.73
N ASP A 573 -8.48 27.79 14.01
CA ASP A 573 -9.40 26.65 14.01
C ASP A 573 -8.75 25.41 14.62
N ASP A 574 -9.52 24.86 15.55
CA ASP A 574 -9.30 23.76 16.47
C ASP A 574 -9.87 22.48 15.82
N ASP A 575 -9.01 21.60 15.32
CA ASP A 575 -9.42 20.34 14.70
C ASP A 575 -9.43 19.22 15.74
N GLY A 576 -10.64 18.85 16.16
CA GLY A 576 -10.90 17.69 17.01
C GLY A 576 -10.61 16.38 16.27
N GLU A 577 -9.78 15.54 16.89
CA GLU A 577 -9.48 14.19 16.43
C GLU A 577 -10.61 13.20 16.77
N ASP A 578 -10.96 12.35 15.80
CA ASP A 578 -11.95 11.28 15.85
C ASP A 578 -11.31 9.96 16.36
N PRO A 579 -11.76 9.35 17.49
CA PRO A 579 -11.04 8.25 18.12
C PRO A 579 -11.58 6.87 17.71
N LEU A 580 -11.06 6.33 16.61
CA LEU A 580 -11.14 4.88 16.33
C LEU A 580 -9.81 4.37 15.77
N ALA A 581 -8.75 4.46 16.58
CA ALA A 581 -7.49 3.78 16.33
C ALA A 581 -7.47 2.41 17.04
N LEU A 582 -7.04 1.38 16.30
CA LEU A 582 -6.61 0.11 16.88
C LEU A 582 -5.57 0.39 17.98
N MET A 583 -5.77 -0.15 19.18
CA MET A 583 -4.86 0.00 20.32
C MET A 583 -3.46 -0.52 19.97
N HIS A 584 -2.59 0.38 19.50
CA HIS A 584 -1.16 0.17 19.39
C HIS A 584 -0.51 0.70 20.67
N MET A 585 0.49 -0.01 21.20
CA MET A 585 1.29 0.51 22.32
C MET A 585 1.95 1.81 21.89
N THR A 586 1.81 2.88 22.67
CA THR A 586 2.69 4.04 22.48
C THR A 586 4.12 3.61 22.83
N PRO A 587 5.14 4.14 22.12
CA PRO A 587 6.53 3.79 22.40
C PRO A 587 6.95 4.02 23.85
N GLN A 588 6.31 4.97 24.55
CA GLN A 588 6.57 5.36 25.94
C GLN A 588 5.98 4.37 26.96
N ALA A 589 4.76 3.88 26.72
CA ALA A 589 4.12 2.84 27.54
C ALA A 589 4.96 1.55 27.58
N GLN A 590 5.50 1.19 26.42
CA GLN A 590 6.38 0.03 26.25
C GLN A 590 7.67 0.15 27.07
N GLU A 591 8.27 1.34 27.09
CA GLU A 591 9.51 1.61 27.81
C GLU A 591 9.32 1.55 29.33
N LEU A 592 8.25 2.16 29.85
CA LEU A 592 7.89 2.05 31.27
C LEU A 592 7.64 0.60 31.66
N PHE A 593 6.92 -0.15 30.82
CA PHE A 593 6.70 -1.57 31.03
C PHE A 593 8.03 -2.34 31.08
N GLU A 594 8.91 -2.17 30.10
CA GLU A 594 10.23 -2.82 30.04
C GLU A 594 11.03 -2.61 31.33
N LEU A 595 11.14 -1.36 31.78
CA LEU A 595 11.85 -1.01 33.02
C LEU A 595 11.28 -1.77 34.24
N LEU A 596 9.96 -1.89 34.32
CA LEU A 596 9.28 -2.60 35.40
C LEU A 596 9.38 -4.13 35.29
N VAL A 597 9.46 -4.69 34.07
CA VAL A 597 9.77 -6.12 33.90
C VAL A 597 11.21 -6.42 34.28
N MET A 598 12.12 -5.46 34.05
CA MET A 598 13.55 -5.67 34.20
C MET A 598 14.04 -5.64 35.65
N GLN A 599 13.26 -5.12 36.61
CA GLN A 599 13.59 -5.11 38.04
C GLN A 599 12.94 -6.28 38.81
N PRO A 600 13.65 -7.39 39.09
CA PRO A 600 13.13 -8.42 39.97
C PRO A 600 13.34 -8.03 41.44
N GLY A 601 12.25 -7.89 42.21
CA GLY A 601 12.29 -8.04 43.66
C GLY A 601 12.55 -6.79 44.51
N GLN A 602 12.45 -5.57 43.98
CA GLN A 602 12.36 -4.37 44.81
C GLN A 602 10.90 -3.92 44.93
N PRO A 603 10.31 -3.89 46.15
CA PRO A 603 9.02 -3.25 46.35
C PRO A 603 9.19 -1.74 46.09
N PHE A 604 8.41 -1.21 45.16
CA PHE A 604 8.34 0.22 44.89
C PHE A 604 7.76 0.91 46.14
N GLN A 605 8.50 1.87 46.72
CA GLN A 605 7.92 2.91 47.55
C GLN A 605 7.63 4.09 46.62
N LEU A 606 6.34 4.44 46.51
CA LEU A 606 5.84 5.61 45.78
C LEU A 606 6.43 6.92 46.31
#